data_AF-A0A480F699-F1
#
_entry.id   AF-A0A480F699-F1
#
_cell.length_a   1.000
_cell.length_b   1.000
_cell.length_c   1.000
_cell.angle_alpha   90.00
_cell.angle_beta   90.00
_cell.angle_gamma   90.00
#
_symmetry.space_group_name_H-M   'P 1'
#
loop_
_entity.id
_entity.type
_entity.pdbx_description
1 polymer ?
#
loop_
_entity_poly.entity_id
_entity_poly.type
_entity_poly.pdbx_seq_one_letter_code
_entity_poly.pdbx_strand_id
1 'polypeptide(L)'
;MPTGREKGRKERETLQQMAEVTREGFRLKKILIEDWKKAREEKQKKLIEIQAGKKSLEDQVEMLRAVKEEAEKPEKEAKDQHRKLWEEQQAASKAQREQELAANAFQELDDDMDGVVSVAELQTHPELDTDGDGALSEGEAQTLLGGDSQTDAASFYDRIWAAIRDKYRSEVPPTDVPSPSAPDLTEPKEEQPPVPSPPTEEEDEDQDEEEEETEEEEEEEEEEDSQVQAEQPKEAPPPLVTPQTVSPTEEDKMPPYDEQTQAFIDAAQEARNKFEEAERSLRDMEESIRNLEQEISFDFGPDGEFAYLYSQCYELTTNEYVYRLCPFKHVSQKPKLGGSPTSLGTWGSWAGPDHDKFSAMKYEQGTGCWQGPNRSTTVRLLCGRETVVTSTTEPSRCEYLMELTTPAACPEPPPEPPTEGDHDEL
;
A
#
# COMPACT_ATOMS: atom_id res chain seq x y z
N MET A 1 42.85 21.32 -53.04
CA MET A 1 43.69 20.56 -52.08
C MET A 1 44.45 21.54 -51.22
N PRO A 2 44.33 21.51 -49.88
CA PRO A 2 45.19 22.31 -49.00
C PRO A 2 46.65 21.85 -49.12
N THR A 3 47.59 22.78 -49.12
CA THR A 3 49.03 22.50 -49.12
C THR A 3 49.45 21.86 -47.79
N GLY A 4 50.58 21.14 -47.79
CA GLY A 4 51.12 20.54 -46.57
C GLY A 4 51.41 21.56 -45.45
N ARG A 5 51.77 22.80 -45.81
CA ARG A 5 51.98 23.90 -44.86
C ARG A 5 50.67 24.38 -44.23
N GLU A 6 49.58 24.47 -45.00
CA GLU A 6 48.26 24.84 -44.47
C GLU A 6 47.68 23.74 -43.56
N LYS A 7 47.89 22.46 -43.90
CA LYS A 7 47.49 21.34 -43.02
C LYS A 7 48.22 21.41 -41.68
N GLY A 8 49.56 21.45 -41.70
CA GLY A 8 50.36 21.52 -40.47
C GLY A 8 50.17 22.82 -39.67
N ARG A 9 49.72 23.91 -40.30
CA ARG A 9 49.27 25.12 -39.58
C ARG A 9 47.96 24.86 -38.84
N LYS A 10 46.92 24.36 -39.52
CA LYS A 10 45.62 24.10 -38.91
C LYS A 10 45.71 23.07 -37.78
N GLU A 11 46.51 22.02 -37.98
CA GLU A 11 46.79 20.99 -36.99
C GLU A 11 47.39 21.57 -35.70
N ARG A 12 48.36 22.49 -35.82
CA ARG A 12 48.92 23.24 -34.68
C ARG A 12 47.89 24.15 -34.01
N GLU A 13 47.09 24.87 -34.79
CA GLU A 13 46.03 25.74 -34.28
C GLU A 13 44.97 24.92 -33.49
N THR A 14 44.57 23.74 -33.97
CA THR A 14 43.67 22.84 -33.24
C THR A 14 44.31 22.24 -31.98
N LEU A 15 45.60 21.87 -32.01
CA LEU A 15 46.31 21.35 -30.84
C LEU A 15 46.48 22.42 -29.76
N GLN A 16 46.71 23.69 -30.15
CA GLN A 16 46.75 24.82 -29.21
C GLN A 16 45.39 25.07 -28.56
N GLN A 17 44.30 25.05 -29.34
CA GLN A 17 42.94 25.16 -28.82
C GLN A 17 42.57 24.02 -27.86
N MET A 18 42.93 22.78 -28.19
CA MET A 18 42.75 21.62 -27.30
C MET A 18 43.54 21.78 -26.00
N ALA A 19 44.82 22.18 -26.06
CA ALA A 19 45.63 22.41 -24.87
C ALA A 19 45.09 23.55 -23.98
N GLU A 20 44.52 24.59 -24.57
CA GLU A 20 43.83 25.67 -23.83
C GLU A 20 42.55 25.16 -23.14
N VAL A 21 41.72 24.38 -23.85
CA VAL A 21 40.54 23.70 -23.29
C VAL A 21 40.93 22.77 -22.13
N THR A 22 41.99 21.97 -22.26
CA THR A 22 42.48 21.10 -21.19
C THR A 22 43.00 21.90 -19.99
N ARG A 23 43.74 22.99 -20.21
CA ARG A 23 44.25 23.84 -19.10
C ARG A 23 43.10 24.48 -18.31
N GLU A 24 42.05 24.96 -18.97
CA GLU A 24 40.87 25.52 -18.30
C GLU A 24 40.01 24.45 -17.63
N GLY A 25 39.70 23.34 -18.31
CA GLY A 25 38.95 22.22 -17.73
C GLY A 25 39.65 21.61 -16.52
N PHE A 26 40.98 21.49 -16.54
CA PHE A 26 41.76 21.04 -15.39
C PHE A 26 41.79 22.05 -14.23
N ARG A 27 41.75 23.36 -14.51
CA ARG A 27 41.57 24.38 -13.47
C ARG A 27 40.20 24.25 -12.80
N LEU A 28 39.15 23.98 -13.57
CA LEU A 28 37.81 23.69 -13.05
C LEU A 28 37.81 22.37 -12.24
N LYS A 29 38.47 21.31 -12.73
CA LYS A 29 38.66 20.04 -12.00
C LYS A 29 39.24 20.25 -10.60
N LYS A 30 40.28 21.09 -10.46
CA LYS A 30 40.87 21.40 -9.14
C LYS A 30 39.88 22.08 -8.18
N ILE A 31 39.04 22.99 -8.67
CA ILE A 31 37.98 23.63 -7.86
C ILE A 31 36.93 22.59 -7.43
N LEU A 32 36.46 21.75 -8.36
CA LEU A 32 35.48 20.70 -8.09
C LEU A 32 35.98 19.67 -7.05
N ILE A 33 37.28 19.34 -7.07
CA ILE A 33 37.94 18.50 -6.06
C ILE A 33 37.95 19.18 -4.69
N GLU A 34 38.27 20.47 -4.61
CA GLU A 34 38.29 21.22 -3.34
C GLU A 34 36.88 21.37 -2.75
N ASP A 35 35.88 21.61 -3.59
CA ASP A 35 34.49 21.75 -3.16
C ASP A 35 33.86 20.41 -2.76
N TRP A 36 34.20 19.31 -3.46
CA TRP A 36 33.83 17.96 -3.01
C TRP A 36 34.44 17.63 -1.65
N LYS A 37 35.71 17.94 -1.40
CA LYS A 37 36.37 17.66 -0.11
C LYS A 37 35.66 18.35 1.05
N LYS A 38 35.31 19.64 0.90
CA LYS A 38 34.47 20.39 1.87
C LYS A 38 33.10 19.74 2.04
N ALA A 39 32.40 19.45 0.94
CA ALA A 39 31.06 18.87 0.97
C ALA A 39 31.05 17.46 1.61
N ARG A 40 32.11 16.67 1.44
CA ARG A 40 32.28 15.36 2.07
C ARG A 40 32.53 15.47 3.57
N GLU A 41 33.36 16.43 4.01
CA GLU A 41 33.54 16.72 5.44
C GLU A 41 32.23 17.19 6.10
N GLU A 42 31.46 18.06 5.43
CA GLU A 42 30.13 18.46 5.90
C GLU A 42 29.14 17.28 5.97
N LYS A 43 29.12 16.40 4.96
CA LYS A 43 28.27 15.21 4.95
C LYS A 43 28.67 14.21 6.03
N GLN A 44 29.97 13.99 6.25
CA GLN A 44 30.47 13.17 7.36
C GLN A 44 30.11 13.75 8.73
N LYS A 45 30.16 15.08 8.90
CA LYS A 45 29.70 15.73 10.13
C LYS A 45 28.18 15.53 10.33
N LYS A 46 27.37 15.76 9.29
CA LYS A 46 25.91 15.52 9.33
C LYS A 46 25.59 14.05 9.63
N LEU A 47 26.36 13.11 9.08
CA LEU A 47 26.22 11.70 9.37
C LEU A 47 26.40 11.40 10.87
N ILE A 48 27.47 11.91 11.48
CA ILE A 48 27.72 11.75 12.92
C ILE A 48 26.62 12.42 13.76
N GLU A 49 26.10 13.56 13.32
CA GLU A 49 25.01 14.29 13.97
C GLU A 49 23.68 13.51 13.92
N ILE A 50 23.32 12.94 12.77
CA ILE A 50 22.12 12.10 12.60
C ILE A 50 22.29 10.73 13.27
N GLN A 51 23.48 10.12 13.25
CA GLN A 51 23.75 8.87 13.99
C GLN A 51 23.62 9.07 15.51
N ALA A 52 24.04 10.24 16.04
CA ALA A 52 23.82 10.59 17.44
C ALA A 52 22.34 10.86 17.75
N GLY A 53 21.62 11.54 16.85
CA GLY A 53 20.17 11.75 16.92
C GLY A 53 19.38 10.44 16.91
N LYS A 54 19.70 9.55 15.96
CA LYS A 54 19.17 8.19 15.86
C LYS A 54 19.28 7.47 17.21
N LYS A 55 20.47 7.44 17.83
CA LYS A 55 20.61 6.73 19.12
C LYS A 55 19.69 7.33 20.19
N SER A 56 19.63 8.65 20.29
CA SER A 56 18.72 9.32 21.22
C SER A 56 17.24 9.04 20.92
N LEU A 57 16.90 8.58 19.72
CA LEU A 57 15.55 8.19 19.30
C LEU A 57 15.30 6.69 19.47
N GLU A 58 16.30 5.82 19.28
CA GLU A 58 16.26 4.40 19.70
C GLU A 58 15.95 4.29 21.19
N ASP A 59 16.68 5.06 22.03
CA ASP A 59 16.45 5.15 23.49
C ASP A 59 15.00 5.61 23.80
N GLN A 60 14.41 6.50 22.99
CA GLN A 60 13.02 6.96 23.13
C GLN A 60 11.98 5.92 22.68
N VAL A 61 12.23 5.21 21.57
CA VAL A 61 11.35 4.15 21.05
C VAL A 61 11.29 2.97 22.03
N GLU A 62 12.40 2.62 22.70
CA GLU A 62 12.40 1.60 23.78
C GLU A 62 11.55 2.06 24.98
N MET A 63 11.73 3.30 25.45
CA MET A 63 10.90 3.86 26.53
C MET A 63 9.40 3.93 26.15
N LEU A 64 9.07 4.34 24.92
CA LEU A 64 7.70 4.44 24.45
C LEU A 64 7.04 3.08 24.23
N ARG A 65 7.81 2.05 23.83
CA ARG A 65 7.33 0.65 23.81
C ARG A 65 6.91 0.21 25.21
N ALA A 66 7.74 0.44 26.22
CA ALA A 66 7.42 0.08 27.59
C ALA A 66 6.18 0.83 28.12
N VAL A 67 6.00 2.10 27.75
CA VAL A 67 4.79 2.88 28.10
C VAL A 67 3.55 2.34 27.37
N LYS A 68 3.65 1.99 26.07
CA LYS A 68 2.58 1.33 25.32
C LYS A 68 2.19 0.00 25.96
N GLU A 69 3.13 -0.90 26.19
CA GLU A 69 2.89 -2.21 26.80
C GLU A 69 2.25 -2.12 28.19
N GLU A 70 2.57 -1.09 28.98
CA GLU A 70 1.93 -0.87 30.29
C GLU A 70 0.51 -0.28 30.17
N ALA A 71 0.23 0.58 29.18
CA ALA A 71 -1.09 1.15 28.94
C ALA A 71 -2.07 0.16 28.28
N GLU A 72 -1.59 -0.75 27.42
CA GLU A 72 -2.43 -1.75 26.74
C GLU A 72 -2.94 -2.85 27.68
N LYS A 73 -2.30 -3.08 28.84
CA LYS A 73 -2.74 -4.06 29.84
C LYS A 73 -4.12 -3.73 30.44
N PRO A 74 -4.34 -2.58 31.12
CA PRO A 74 -5.64 -2.25 31.69
C PRO A 74 -6.72 -2.04 30.61
N GLU A 75 -6.36 -1.53 29.43
CA GLU A 75 -7.28 -1.45 28.29
C GLU A 75 -7.81 -2.84 27.92
N LYS A 76 -6.91 -3.82 27.75
CA LYS A 76 -7.29 -5.19 27.40
C LYS A 76 -8.09 -5.85 28.50
N GLU A 77 -7.66 -5.75 29.76
CA GLU A 77 -8.38 -6.32 30.89
C GLU A 77 -9.79 -5.73 31.05
N ALA A 78 -9.99 -4.43 30.79
CA ALA A 78 -11.29 -3.78 30.83
C ALA A 78 -12.17 -4.17 29.63
N LYS A 79 -11.62 -4.19 28.41
CA LYS A 79 -12.33 -4.68 27.21
C LYS A 79 -12.77 -6.15 27.34
N ASP A 80 -11.91 -7.02 27.87
CA ASP A 80 -12.21 -8.43 28.09
C ASP A 80 -13.20 -8.67 29.24
N GLN A 81 -13.36 -7.72 30.17
CA GLN A 81 -14.42 -7.74 31.19
C GLN A 81 -15.75 -7.26 30.62
N HIS A 82 -15.77 -6.11 29.94
CA HIS A 82 -16.96 -5.53 29.31
C HIS A 82 -17.58 -6.50 28.27
N ARG A 83 -16.74 -7.12 27.43
CA ARG A 83 -17.15 -8.17 26.48
C ARG A 83 -17.86 -9.33 27.18
N LYS A 84 -17.29 -9.86 28.28
CA LYS A 84 -17.89 -11.00 29.02
C LYS A 84 -19.23 -10.64 29.64
N LEU A 85 -19.34 -9.45 30.24
CA LEU A 85 -20.62 -8.97 30.78
C LEU A 85 -21.68 -8.83 29.69
N TRP A 86 -21.30 -8.40 28.49
CA TRP A 86 -22.19 -8.36 27.32
C TRP A 86 -22.57 -9.76 26.81
N GLU A 87 -21.61 -10.69 26.70
CA GLU A 87 -21.85 -12.08 26.31
C GLU A 87 -22.75 -12.80 27.32
N GLU A 88 -22.55 -12.59 28.63
CA GLU A 88 -23.41 -13.09 29.71
C GLU A 88 -24.81 -12.47 29.65
N GLN A 89 -24.93 -11.16 29.39
CA GLN A 89 -26.23 -10.48 29.24
C GLN A 89 -27.01 -10.99 28.02
N GLN A 90 -26.34 -11.17 26.88
CA GLN A 90 -26.94 -11.71 25.66
C GLN A 90 -27.33 -13.18 25.83
N ALA A 91 -26.49 -14.00 26.47
CA ALA A 91 -26.85 -15.37 26.81
C ALA A 91 -28.06 -15.45 27.75
N ALA A 92 -28.14 -14.58 28.77
CA ALA A 92 -29.28 -14.50 29.68
C ALA A 92 -30.56 -14.02 29.00
N SER A 93 -30.48 -12.99 28.15
CA SER A 93 -31.63 -12.49 27.37
C SER A 93 -32.13 -13.53 26.37
N LYS A 94 -31.22 -14.22 25.67
CA LYS A 94 -31.56 -15.33 24.77
C LYS A 94 -32.22 -16.48 25.53
N ALA A 95 -31.69 -16.88 26.68
CA ALA A 95 -32.27 -17.94 27.51
C ALA A 95 -33.66 -17.57 28.05
N GLN A 96 -33.90 -16.30 28.43
CA GLN A 96 -35.22 -15.82 28.82
C GLN A 96 -36.20 -15.87 27.65
N ARG A 97 -35.84 -15.33 26.48
CA ARG A 97 -36.66 -15.39 25.26
C ARG A 97 -36.97 -16.82 24.84
N GLU A 98 -36.00 -17.73 24.98
CA GLU A 98 -36.16 -19.15 24.67
C GLU A 98 -37.08 -19.88 25.67
N GLN A 99 -37.03 -19.51 26.95
CA GLN A 99 -37.94 -20.01 27.98
C GLN A 99 -39.37 -19.46 27.82
N GLU A 100 -39.52 -18.18 27.43
CA GLU A 100 -40.82 -17.57 27.13
C GLU A 100 -41.46 -18.22 25.89
N LEU A 101 -40.69 -18.44 24.81
CA LEU A 101 -41.17 -19.16 23.62
C LEU A 101 -41.59 -20.59 23.95
N ALA A 102 -40.82 -21.31 24.79
CA ALA A 102 -41.17 -22.65 25.22
C ALA A 102 -42.42 -22.69 26.11
N ALA A 103 -42.60 -21.70 26.99
CA ALA A 103 -43.78 -21.62 27.85
C ALA A 103 -45.05 -21.29 27.04
N ASN A 104 -44.96 -20.40 26.06
CA ASN A 104 -46.05 -20.11 25.13
C ASN A 104 -46.38 -21.35 24.28
N ALA A 105 -45.37 -22.03 23.73
CA ALA A 105 -45.56 -23.26 22.96
C ALA A 105 -46.16 -24.40 23.79
N PHE A 106 -45.75 -24.55 25.06
CA PHE A 106 -46.39 -25.49 25.98
C PHE A 106 -47.86 -25.14 26.19
N GLN A 107 -48.19 -23.86 26.43
CA GLN A 107 -49.56 -23.40 26.64
C GLN A 107 -50.45 -23.50 25.38
N GLU A 108 -49.86 -23.46 24.19
CA GLU A 108 -50.55 -23.68 22.91
C GLU A 108 -50.65 -25.17 22.52
N LEU A 109 -49.95 -26.07 23.21
CA LEU A 109 -50.01 -27.54 23.05
C LEU A 109 -50.79 -28.27 24.18
N ASP A 110 -51.07 -27.58 25.28
CA ASP A 110 -51.88 -28.02 26.45
C ASP A 110 -53.37 -27.73 26.17
N ASP A 111 -53.92 -28.45 25.20
CA ASP A 111 -55.19 -28.20 24.50
C ASP A 111 -56.41 -28.38 25.45
N ASP A 112 -56.30 -29.28 26.45
CA ASP A 112 -57.35 -29.49 27.47
C ASP A 112 -57.11 -28.77 28.82
N MET A 113 -55.92 -28.15 28.98
CA MET A 113 -55.47 -27.37 30.13
C MET A 113 -55.32 -28.14 31.46
N ASP A 114 -55.04 -29.46 31.44
CA ASP A 114 -54.72 -30.21 32.67
C ASP A 114 -53.29 -29.94 33.19
N GLY A 115 -52.41 -29.38 32.36
CA GLY A 115 -51.03 -29.03 32.71
C GLY A 115 -49.98 -30.07 32.34
N VAL A 116 -50.30 -31.07 31.51
CA VAL A 116 -49.33 -31.92 30.82
C VAL A 116 -49.64 -32.08 29.32
N VAL A 117 -48.64 -31.83 28.46
CA VAL A 117 -48.80 -32.11 27.01
C VAL A 117 -48.71 -33.61 26.77
N SER A 118 -49.76 -34.21 26.21
CA SER A 118 -49.87 -35.65 25.93
C SER A 118 -49.55 -36.03 24.48
N VAL A 119 -49.37 -37.35 24.25
CA VAL A 119 -49.26 -37.91 22.88
C VAL A 119 -50.49 -37.55 22.02
N ALA A 120 -51.68 -37.44 22.60
CA ALA A 120 -52.92 -37.18 21.86
C ALA A 120 -53.06 -35.72 21.40
N GLU A 121 -52.44 -34.78 22.12
CA GLU A 121 -52.45 -33.35 21.78
C GLU A 121 -51.33 -33.02 20.79
N LEU A 122 -50.14 -33.61 20.91
CA LEU A 122 -49.13 -33.48 19.84
C LEU A 122 -49.65 -33.95 18.48
N GLN A 123 -50.59 -34.90 18.45
CA GLN A 123 -51.27 -35.36 17.24
C GLN A 123 -52.27 -34.36 16.62
N THR A 124 -52.67 -33.28 17.31
CA THR A 124 -53.49 -32.21 16.73
C THR A 124 -52.68 -31.17 15.95
N HIS A 125 -51.34 -31.26 15.99
CA HIS A 125 -50.38 -30.31 15.40
C HIS A 125 -49.52 -30.93 14.27
N PRO A 126 -50.00 -30.96 13.00
CA PRO A 126 -49.28 -31.55 11.87
C PRO A 126 -47.94 -30.87 11.54
N GLU A 127 -47.70 -29.64 11.98
CA GLU A 127 -46.43 -28.93 11.82
C GLU A 127 -45.26 -29.58 12.59
N LEU A 128 -45.54 -30.49 13.53
CA LEU A 128 -44.53 -31.23 14.29
C LEU A 128 -44.08 -32.55 13.62
N ASP A 129 -44.73 -32.94 12.51
CA ASP A 129 -44.43 -34.11 11.67
C ASP A 129 -42.91 -34.37 11.51
N THR A 130 -42.48 -35.61 11.76
CA THR A 130 -41.07 -36.01 11.75
C THR A 130 -40.54 -36.62 10.45
N ASP A 131 -41.37 -37.25 9.62
CA ASP A 131 -40.93 -37.86 8.35
C ASP A 131 -41.47 -37.18 7.08
N GLY A 132 -42.49 -36.33 7.21
CA GLY A 132 -43.06 -35.51 6.16
C GLY A 132 -44.23 -36.15 5.40
N ASP A 133 -44.87 -37.19 5.94
CA ASP A 133 -46.06 -37.80 5.32
C ASP A 133 -47.33 -36.91 5.39
N GLY A 134 -47.34 -35.93 6.30
CA GLY A 134 -48.42 -34.97 6.51
C GLY A 134 -49.26 -35.18 7.78
N ALA A 135 -48.96 -36.16 8.64
CA ALA A 135 -49.62 -36.33 9.94
C ALA A 135 -48.72 -36.99 11.00
N LEU A 136 -48.51 -36.32 12.14
CA LEU A 136 -47.72 -36.87 13.25
C LEU A 136 -48.33 -38.16 13.82
N SER A 137 -47.62 -39.29 13.72
CA SER A 137 -48.11 -40.58 14.22
C SER A 137 -47.89 -40.77 15.74
N GLU A 138 -48.60 -41.73 16.34
CA GLU A 138 -48.50 -42.04 17.78
C GLU A 138 -47.07 -42.39 18.22
N GLY A 139 -46.34 -43.13 17.38
CA GLY A 139 -44.94 -43.50 17.65
C GLY A 139 -43.96 -42.33 17.51
N GLU A 140 -44.28 -41.34 16.68
CA GLU A 140 -43.47 -40.13 16.51
C GLU A 140 -43.73 -39.12 17.63
N ALA A 141 -44.99 -38.85 17.97
CA ALA A 141 -45.37 -38.04 19.13
C ALA A 141 -44.75 -38.61 20.42
N GLN A 142 -44.81 -39.93 20.62
CA GLN A 142 -44.13 -40.58 21.76
C GLN A 142 -42.60 -40.51 21.66
N THR A 143 -42.02 -40.46 20.45
CA THR A 143 -40.56 -40.25 20.27
C THR A 143 -40.15 -38.81 20.57
N LEU A 144 -40.95 -37.82 20.18
CA LEU A 144 -40.75 -36.41 20.53
C LEU A 144 -40.84 -36.18 22.04
N LEU A 145 -41.73 -36.86 22.75
CA LEU A 145 -41.79 -36.90 24.22
C LEU A 145 -40.67 -37.71 24.89
N GLY A 146 -39.69 -38.24 24.13
CA GLY A 146 -38.57 -39.02 24.67
C GLY A 146 -38.94 -40.42 25.16
N GLY A 147 -40.12 -40.93 24.82
CA GLY A 147 -40.65 -42.25 25.20
C GLY A 147 -41.77 -42.22 26.24
N ASP A 148 -41.96 -41.11 26.96
CA ASP A 148 -43.05 -40.93 27.93
C ASP A 148 -44.38 -40.61 27.20
N SER A 149 -45.52 -40.86 27.85
CA SER A 149 -46.86 -40.66 27.25
C SER A 149 -47.45 -39.26 27.45
N GLN A 150 -46.82 -38.46 28.31
CA GLN A 150 -47.22 -37.11 28.70
C GLN A 150 -46.03 -36.41 29.36
N THR A 151 -45.92 -35.07 29.24
CA THR A 151 -44.84 -34.28 29.86
C THR A 151 -45.37 -33.09 30.64
N ASP A 152 -44.78 -32.81 31.80
CA ASP A 152 -44.95 -31.53 32.48
C ASP A 152 -44.15 -30.39 31.80
N ALA A 153 -44.47 -29.14 32.12
CA ALA A 153 -43.86 -27.95 31.51
C ALA A 153 -42.34 -27.81 31.74
N ALA A 154 -41.78 -28.32 32.85
CA ALA A 154 -40.34 -28.29 33.09
C ALA A 154 -39.63 -29.39 32.30
N SER A 155 -40.18 -30.61 32.29
CA SER A 155 -39.72 -31.71 31.45
C SER A 155 -39.82 -31.38 29.95
N PHE A 156 -40.82 -30.58 29.55
CA PHE A 156 -40.97 -30.09 28.18
C PHE A 156 -39.81 -29.17 27.78
N TYR A 157 -39.50 -28.15 28.59
CA TYR A 157 -38.38 -27.25 28.31
C TYR A 157 -37.02 -27.99 28.29
N ASP A 158 -36.74 -28.80 29.31
CA ASP A 158 -35.43 -29.43 29.49
C ASP A 158 -35.10 -30.53 28.46
N ARG A 159 -36.11 -31.13 27.80
CA ARG A 159 -35.92 -32.34 26.96
C ARG A 159 -36.53 -32.27 25.56
N ILE A 160 -37.65 -31.57 25.40
CA ILE A 160 -38.55 -31.73 24.25
C ILE A 160 -38.55 -30.47 23.39
N TRP A 161 -38.53 -29.29 24.01
CA TRP A 161 -38.45 -27.99 23.34
C TRP A 161 -37.28 -27.91 22.35
N ALA A 162 -36.11 -28.44 22.72
CA ALA A 162 -34.92 -28.45 21.85
C ALA A 162 -35.11 -29.24 20.53
N ALA A 163 -36.03 -30.22 20.48
CA ALA A 163 -36.36 -30.98 19.27
C ALA A 163 -37.57 -30.39 18.50
N ILE A 164 -38.45 -29.66 19.19
CA ILE A 164 -39.70 -29.12 18.64
C ILE A 164 -39.54 -27.69 18.11
N ARG A 165 -38.71 -26.84 18.74
CA ARG A 165 -38.56 -25.39 18.50
C ARG A 165 -38.40 -24.94 17.05
N ASP A 166 -37.72 -25.72 16.20
CA ASP A 166 -37.39 -25.34 14.82
C ASP A 166 -38.49 -25.76 13.82
N LYS A 167 -39.43 -26.59 14.28
CA LYS A 167 -40.61 -27.04 13.53
C LYS A 167 -41.89 -26.32 13.97
N TYR A 168 -41.98 -26.07 15.28
CA TYR A 168 -43.12 -25.45 15.91
C TYR A 168 -43.45 -24.09 15.29
N ARG A 169 -44.72 -23.92 14.92
CA ARG A 169 -45.26 -22.66 14.41
C ARG A 169 -46.57 -22.39 15.14
N SER A 170 -46.52 -21.47 16.10
CA SER A 170 -47.71 -20.95 16.79
C SER A 170 -48.85 -20.66 15.82
N GLU A 171 -50.07 -21.03 16.21
CA GLU A 171 -51.28 -20.79 15.41
C GLU A 171 -51.61 -19.30 15.28
N VAL A 172 -51.04 -18.45 16.14
CA VAL A 172 -51.36 -17.02 16.23
C VAL A 172 -50.41 -16.21 15.34
N PRO A 173 -50.87 -15.58 14.24
CA PRO A 173 -50.08 -14.59 13.52
C PRO A 173 -49.73 -13.43 14.46
N PRO A 174 -48.55 -12.81 14.36
CA PRO A 174 -48.19 -11.68 15.21
C PRO A 174 -49.25 -10.58 15.08
N THR A 175 -50.03 -10.37 16.14
CA THR A 175 -51.15 -9.43 16.10
C THR A 175 -50.62 -8.03 15.85
N ASP A 176 -51.07 -7.40 14.75
CA ASP A 176 -50.87 -5.98 14.48
C ASP A 176 -51.14 -5.17 15.75
N VAL A 177 -50.09 -4.63 16.36
CA VAL A 177 -50.24 -3.69 17.47
C VAL A 177 -50.89 -2.44 16.87
N PRO A 178 -52.14 -2.11 17.20
CA PRO A 178 -52.87 -1.09 16.48
C PRO A 178 -52.22 0.27 16.75
N SER A 179 -51.52 0.79 15.74
CA SER A 179 -50.93 2.13 15.77
C SER A 179 -52.01 3.14 16.24
N PRO A 180 -51.77 3.90 17.31
CA PRO A 180 -52.83 4.64 17.98
C PRO A 180 -53.29 5.83 17.14
N SER A 181 -54.32 5.62 16.33
CA SER A 181 -55.00 6.64 15.53
C SER A 181 -55.40 7.84 16.38
N ALA A 182 -54.70 8.95 16.20
CA ALA A 182 -55.03 10.22 16.84
C ALA A 182 -56.42 10.71 16.38
N PRO A 183 -57.22 11.36 17.26
CA PRO A 183 -58.57 11.77 16.93
C PRO A 183 -58.63 12.97 15.98
N ASP A 184 -59.53 12.91 15.01
CA ASP A 184 -59.92 14.03 14.14
C ASP A 184 -60.64 15.13 14.94
N LEU A 185 -60.20 16.40 14.76
CA LEU A 185 -61.01 17.59 15.03
C LEU A 185 -60.46 18.84 14.31
N THR A 186 -61.14 19.23 13.23
CA THR A 186 -61.33 20.60 12.68
C THR A 186 -60.21 21.37 11.92
N GLU A 187 -60.61 21.81 10.72
CA GLU A 187 -60.14 22.91 9.84
C GLU A 187 -59.91 24.30 10.53
N PRO A 188 -59.31 25.36 9.88
CA PRO A 188 -59.27 25.63 8.42
C PRO A 188 -58.01 26.30 7.76
N LYS A 189 -57.77 25.94 6.48
CA LYS A 189 -57.59 26.80 5.27
C LYS A 189 -56.38 27.79 5.05
N GLU A 190 -55.90 27.79 3.79
CA GLU A 190 -54.99 28.73 3.07
C GLU A 190 -53.49 28.76 3.50
N GLU A 191 -52.49 28.99 2.63
CA GLU A 191 -52.45 29.44 1.22
C GLU A 191 -51.26 28.83 0.42
N GLN A 192 -51.29 28.83 -0.92
CA GLN A 192 -50.15 28.59 -1.85
C GLN A 192 -49.86 29.91 -2.63
N PRO A 193 -48.81 30.09 -3.50
CA PRO A 193 -47.75 29.19 -4.03
C PRO A 193 -46.34 29.90 -3.97
N PRO A 194 -45.38 29.80 -4.94
CA PRO A 194 -44.92 28.71 -5.84
C PRO A 194 -43.40 28.37 -5.74
N VAL A 195 -42.98 27.35 -6.51
CA VAL A 195 -41.59 27.00 -6.95
C VAL A 195 -40.88 28.15 -7.71
N PRO A 196 -39.51 28.24 -7.77
CA PRO A 196 -38.68 27.31 -8.58
C PRO A 196 -37.20 27.04 -8.15
N SER A 197 -36.58 26.08 -8.85
CA SER A 197 -35.13 25.80 -8.96
C SER A 197 -34.51 26.51 -10.21
N PRO A 198 -33.21 26.35 -10.57
CA PRO A 198 -32.07 25.67 -9.91
C PRO A 198 -31.06 26.73 -9.37
N PRO A 199 -29.76 26.91 -9.75
CA PRO A 199 -28.87 26.31 -10.76
C PRO A 199 -27.81 25.33 -10.18
N THR A 200 -26.78 25.02 -10.98
CA THR A 200 -25.45 24.47 -10.62
C THR A 200 -24.37 25.48 -11.05
N GLU A 201 -23.19 25.46 -10.42
CA GLU A 201 -21.97 26.13 -10.89
C GLU A 201 -20.78 25.13 -10.81
N GLU A 202 -19.68 25.39 -11.54
CA GLU A 202 -18.54 24.47 -11.76
C GLU A 202 -17.28 24.95 -10.99
N GLU A 203 -16.07 24.55 -11.45
CA GLU A 203 -14.73 24.83 -10.84
C GLU A 203 -14.42 23.96 -9.58
N ASP A 204 -13.23 23.34 -9.39
CA ASP A 204 -12.02 23.29 -10.23
C ASP A 204 -11.11 22.05 -9.98
N GLU A 205 -9.96 22.04 -10.68
CA GLU A 205 -8.97 20.97 -10.98
C GLU A 205 -8.23 20.21 -9.83
N ASP A 206 -7.58 19.10 -10.24
CA ASP A 206 -6.36 18.43 -9.74
C ASP A 206 -6.24 17.83 -8.31
N GLN A 207 -6.05 16.51 -8.26
CA GLN A 207 -5.19 15.83 -7.27
C GLN A 207 -4.62 14.51 -7.85
N ASP A 208 -3.39 14.16 -7.48
CA ASP A 208 -2.64 13.01 -8.03
C ASP A 208 -3.13 11.64 -7.50
N GLU A 209 -3.08 10.61 -8.34
CA GLU A 209 -3.29 9.20 -7.97
C GLU A 209 -1.93 8.49 -7.80
N GLU A 210 -1.58 8.11 -6.57
CA GLU A 210 -0.52 7.12 -6.30
C GLU A 210 -1.16 5.74 -6.07
N GLU A 211 -1.06 4.85 -7.06
CA GLU A 211 -1.42 3.44 -6.93
C GLU A 211 -0.27 2.64 -6.29
N GLU A 212 -0.40 2.25 -5.01
CA GLU A 212 0.43 1.18 -4.44
C GLU A 212 -0.22 -0.19 -4.72
N GLU A 213 0.33 -0.91 -5.70
CA GLU A 213 0.12 -2.36 -5.81
C GLU A 213 0.68 -3.04 -4.54
N THR A 214 -0.11 -3.89 -3.89
CA THR A 214 0.35 -4.78 -2.82
C THR A 214 0.08 -6.23 -3.19
N GLU A 215 1.11 -7.06 -3.02
CA GLU A 215 1.16 -8.43 -3.53
C GLU A 215 0.37 -9.39 -2.60
N GLU A 216 -0.55 -10.19 -3.14
CA GLU A 216 -1.17 -11.30 -2.42
C GLU A 216 -0.34 -12.58 -2.62
N GLU A 217 0.10 -13.22 -1.52
CA GLU A 217 0.81 -14.50 -1.55
C GLU A 217 -0.19 -15.68 -1.61
N GLU A 218 -0.04 -16.58 -2.59
CA GLU A 218 -0.83 -17.82 -2.74
C GLU A 218 -0.22 -19.00 -1.94
N GLU A 219 -1.05 -19.88 -1.35
CA GLU A 219 -0.65 -21.23 -0.88
C GLU A 219 -1.60 -22.36 -1.41
N GLU A 220 -1.06 -23.57 -1.63
CA GLU A 220 -1.70 -24.82 -2.17
C GLU A 220 -2.50 -25.60 -1.06
N GLU A 221 -3.27 -26.69 -1.26
CA GLU A 221 -3.47 -27.77 -2.27
C GLU A 221 -5.01 -28.09 -2.37
N GLU A 222 -5.66 -28.87 -3.27
CA GLU A 222 -5.29 -29.69 -4.45
C GLU A 222 -6.55 -29.89 -5.38
N GLU A 223 -6.53 -30.93 -6.22
CA GLU A 223 -7.50 -31.55 -7.18
C GLU A 223 -8.92 -31.95 -6.64
N GLU A 224 -9.92 -32.46 -7.41
CA GLU A 224 -9.90 -33.30 -8.65
C GLU A 224 -11.14 -33.14 -9.60
N ASP A 225 -11.02 -33.64 -10.83
CA ASP A 225 -11.92 -33.51 -12.02
C ASP A 225 -13.28 -34.25 -11.99
N SER A 226 -14.27 -33.70 -12.72
CA SER A 226 -15.27 -34.48 -13.48
C SER A 226 -16.01 -33.66 -14.55
N GLN A 227 -15.72 -33.91 -15.83
CA GLN A 227 -16.35 -33.27 -17.00
C GLN A 227 -17.83 -33.64 -17.24
N VAL A 228 -18.62 -32.68 -17.76
CA VAL A 228 -19.65 -32.91 -18.81
C VAL A 228 -19.94 -31.64 -19.62
N GLN A 229 -20.35 -31.80 -20.89
CA GLN A 229 -20.69 -30.71 -21.82
C GLN A 229 -22.20 -30.68 -22.10
N ALA A 230 -22.84 -29.49 -22.18
CA ALA A 230 -23.89 -29.16 -23.17
C ALA A 230 -24.47 -27.72 -23.07
N GLU A 231 -24.52 -27.05 -24.23
CA GLU A 231 -25.59 -26.18 -24.77
C GLU A 231 -26.44 -25.21 -23.88
N GLN A 232 -26.11 -23.92 -24.00
CA GLN A 232 -26.94 -22.72 -24.30
C GLN A 232 -28.42 -22.53 -23.80
N PRO A 233 -28.86 -21.25 -23.63
CA PRO A 233 -29.78 -20.88 -22.54
C PRO A 233 -31.26 -20.74 -22.92
N LYS A 234 -32.15 -20.84 -21.90
CA LYS A 234 -33.53 -20.33 -21.94
C LYS A 234 -34.05 -19.78 -20.61
N GLU A 235 -34.75 -18.65 -20.73
CA GLU A 235 -35.80 -18.07 -19.87
C GLU A 235 -35.79 -18.38 -18.35
N ALA A 236 -35.53 -17.33 -17.57
CA ALA A 236 -35.68 -17.34 -16.12
C ALA A 236 -37.15 -17.22 -15.67
N PRO A 237 -37.63 -18.09 -14.76
CA PRO A 237 -38.75 -17.79 -13.87
C PRO A 237 -38.37 -16.68 -12.86
N PRO A 238 -39.34 -15.99 -12.24
CA PRO A 238 -39.05 -14.94 -11.27
C PRO A 238 -38.37 -15.49 -10.00
N PRO A 239 -37.52 -14.70 -9.32
CA PRO A 239 -36.83 -15.14 -8.11
C PRO A 239 -37.83 -15.43 -6.98
N LEU A 240 -37.72 -16.63 -6.41
CA LEU A 240 -38.28 -16.92 -5.09
C LEU A 240 -37.60 -16.03 -4.05
N VAL A 241 -38.39 -15.48 -3.12
CA VAL A 241 -37.89 -14.62 -2.06
C VAL A 241 -36.97 -15.45 -1.15
N THR A 242 -35.66 -15.17 -1.20
CA THR A 242 -34.72 -15.62 -0.18
C THR A 242 -35.18 -15.08 1.18
N PRO A 243 -35.17 -15.88 2.27
CA PRO A 243 -35.42 -15.37 3.60
C PRO A 243 -34.55 -14.14 3.86
N GLN A 244 -35.15 -13.08 4.40
CA GLN A 244 -34.40 -11.87 4.72
C GLN A 244 -33.32 -12.23 5.74
N THR A 245 -32.06 -12.01 5.39
CA THR A 245 -30.98 -11.88 6.37
C THR A 245 -31.37 -10.70 7.26
N VAL A 246 -31.90 -11.00 8.44
CA VAL A 246 -32.35 -9.98 9.39
C VAL A 246 -31.14 -9.13 9.74
N SER A 247 -31.16 -7.87 9.34
CA SER A 247 -30.14 -6.90 9.75
C SER A 247 -30.08 -6.91 11.28
N PRO A 248 -28.90 -7.06 11.90
CA PRO A 248 -28.79 -7.04 13.35
C PRO A 248 -29.45 -5.77 13.89
N THR A 249 -30.35 -5.95 14.84
CA THR A 249 -31.12 -4.86 15.42
C THR A 249 -30.21 -3.96 16.26
N GLU A 250 -30.69 -2.77 16.65
CA GLU A 250 -29.94 -1.93 17.58
C GLU A 250 -29.73 -2.62 18.96
N GLU A 251 -30.47 -3.70 19.27
CA GLU A 251 -30.26 -4.52 20.48
C GLU A 251 -29.07 -5.49 20.37
N ASP A 252 -28.60 -5.81 19.16
CA ASP A 252 -27.47 -6.72 18.92
C ASP A 252 -26.11 -6.01 19.04
N LYS A 253 -26.10 -4.68 19.05
CA LYS A 253 -24.88 -3.87 19.15
C LYS A 253 -24.37 -3.82 20.59
N MET A 254 -23.11 -4.19 20.77
CA MET A 254 -22.43 -4.08 22.06
C MET A 254 -22.51 -2.64 22.59
N PRO A 255 -22.91 -2.42 23.86
CA PRO A 255 -23.05 -1.09 24.43
C PRO A 255 -21.72 -0.34 24.47
N PRO A 256 -21.73 1.00 24.60
CA PRO A 256 -20.49 1.75 24.80
C PRO A 256 -19.75 1.28 26.05
N TYR A 257 -18.44 1.50 26.05
CA TYR A 257 -17.59 1.31 27.22
C TYR A 257 -17.94 2.33 28.31
N ASP A 258 -17.73 1.97 29.58
CA ASP A 258 -17.83 2.92 30.69
C ASP A 258 -16.69 3.96 30.68
N GLU A 259 -16.84 5.04 31.46
CA GLU A 259 -15.86 6.15 31.49
C GLU A 259 -14.45 5.69 31.90
N GLN A 260 -14.33 4.65 32.72
CA GLN A 260 -13.03 4.13 33.16
C GLN A 260 -12.36 3.29 32.07
N THR A 261 -13.13 2.42 31.41
CA THR A 261 -12.69 1.62 30.27
C THR A 261 -12.32 2.51 29.09
N GLN A 262 -13.11 3.54 28.81
CA GLN A 262 -12.80 4.53 27.79
C GLN A 262 -11.51 5.31 28.12
N ALA A 263 -11.31 5.73 29.37
CA ALA A 263 -10.06 6.37 29.79
C ALA A 263 -8.83 5.46 29.63
N PHE A 264 -8.96 4.14 29.80
CA PHE A 264 -7.88 3.19 29.48
C PHE A 264 -7.65 3.05 27.97
N ILE A 265 -8.71 3.05 27.16
CA ILE A 265 -8.61 3.05 25.69
C ILE A 265 -7.90 4.30 25.19
N ASP A 266 -8.29 5.48 25.67
CA ASP A 266 -7.73 6.76 25.26
C ASP A 266 -6.24 6.86 25.66
N ALA A 267 -5.89 6.41 26.87
CA ALA A 267 -4.50 6.37 27.33
C ALA A 267 -3.63 5.36 26.55
N ALA A 268 -4.16 4.18 26.22
CA ALA A 268 -3.48 3.21 25.38
C ALA A 268 -3.31 3.73 23.94
N GLN A 269 -4.30 4.44 23.39
CA GLN A 269 -4.20 5.03 22.07
C GLN A 269 -3.22 6.21 22.03
N GLU A 270 -3.17 7.05 23.07
CA GLU A 270 -2.14 8.09 23.19
C GLU A 270 -0.73 7.49 23.24
N ALA A 271 -0.55 6.35 23.92
CA ALA A 271 0.73 5.64 23.97
C ALA A 271 1.10 4.98 22.63
N ARG A 272 0.12 4.38 21.91
CA ARG A 272 0.28 3.87 20.54
C ARG A 272 0.75 4.96 19.59
N ASN A 273 0.00 6.06 19.50
CA ASN A 273 0.27 7.16 18.59
C ASN A 273 1.69 7.72 18.77
N LYS A 274 2.13 7.92 20.03
CA LYS A 274 3.49 8.40 20.34
C LYS A 274 4.57 7.39 19.99
N PHE A 275 4.34 6.10 20.24
CA PHE A 275 5.26 5.04 19.85
C PHE A 275 5.42 4.97 18.32
N GLU A 276 4.31 5.05 17.59
CA GLU A 276 4.27 5.01 16.12
C GLU A 276 4.89 6.27 15.47
N GLU A 277 4.69 7.46 16.06
CA GLU A 277 5.37 8.70 15.66
C GLU A 277 6.90 8.60 15.84
N ALA A 278 7.35 8.10 17.00
CA ALA A 278 8.77 7.90 17.28
C ALA A 278 9.40 6.80 16.40
N GLU A 279 8.68 5.70 16.13
CA GLU A 279 9.15 4.63 15.24
C GLU A 279 9.24 5.11 13.79
N ARG A 280 8.26 5.89 13.30
CA ARG A 280 8.33 6.52 11.98
C ARG A 280 9.55 7.43 11.88
N SER A 281 9.73 8.35 12.82
CA SER A 281 10.90 9.25 12.84
C SER A 281 12.23 8.49 12.92
N LEU A 282 12.27 7.32 13.59
CA LEU A 282 13.45 6.46 13.62
C LEU A 282 13.74 5.86 12.23
N ARG A 283 12.72 5.38 11.51
CA ARG A 283 12.84 4.88 10.13
C ARG A 283 13.33 6.00 9.19
N ASP A 284 12.78 7.21 9.31
CA ASP A 284 13.18 8.39 8.52
C ASP A 284 14.66 8.76 8.75
N MET A 285 15.13 8.67 10.01
CA MET A 285 16.54 8.88 10.35
C MET A 285 17.43 7.74 9.84
N GLU A 286 16.99 6.48 9.89
CA GLU A 286 17.74 5.36 9.31
C GLU A 286 17.90 5.50 7.80
N GLU A 287 16.84 5.85 7.08
CA GLU A 287 16.92 6.06 5.63
C GLU A 287 17.84 7.23 5.30
N SER A 288 17.73 8.34 6.04
CA SER A 288 18.63 9.49 5.93
C SER A 288 20.10 9.12 6.15
N ILE A 289 20.39 8.23 7.12
CA ILE A 289 21.72 7.67 7.35
C ILE A 289 22.17 6.82 6.15
N ARG A 290 21.35 5.84 5.72
CA ARG A 290 21.67 4.95 4.59
C ARG A 290 21.97 5.74 3.30
N ASN A 291 21.15 6.74 2.98
CA ASN A 291 21.31 7.60 1.82
C ASN A 291 22.61 8.44 1.88
N LEU A 292 22.97 8.97 3.06
CA LEU A 292 24.23 9.70 3.26
C LEU A 292 25.45 8.77 3.24
N GLU A 293 25.38 7.59 3.85
CA GLU A 293 26.45 6.59 3.82
C GLU A 293 26.71 6.12 2.38
N GLN A 294 25.64 5.84 1.63
CA GLN A 294 25.74 5.50 0.21
C GLN A 294 26.44 6.64 -0.57
N GLU A 295 26.01 7.88 -0.40
CA GLU A 295 26.63 9.04 -1.08
C GLU A 295 28.10 9.24 -0.69
N ILE A 296 28.46 9.08 0.59
CA ILE A 296 29.85 9.20 1.08
C ILE A 296 30.72 8.03 0.57
N SER A 297 30.13 6.88 0.25
CA SER A 297 30.82 5.64 -0.17
C SER A 297 31.14 5.54 -1.67
N PHE A 298 30.44 6.28 -2.54
CA PHE A 298 30.60 6.16 -3.99
C PHE A 298 32.03 6.49 -4.47
N ASP A 299 32.50 5.69 -5.43
CA ASP A 299 33.76 5.92 -6.15
C ASP A 299 33.61 7.05 -7.17
N PHE A 300 33.71 8.30 -6.71
CA PHE A 300 33.64 9.51 -7.53
C PHE A 300 34.98 9.89 -8.21
N GLY A 301 35.91 8.96 -8.36
CA GLY A 301 37.28 9.23 -8.82
C GLY A 301 38.30 9.33 -7.68
N PRO A 302 39.60 9.30 -7.98
CA PRO A 302 40.68 9.25 -6.99
C PRO A 302 40.70 10.46 -6.04
N ASP A 303 40.32 11.64 -6.52
CA ASP A 303 40.18 12.86 -5.72
C ASP A 303 38.70 13.24 -5.47
N GLY A 304 37.77 12.46 -6.03
CA GLY A 304 36.33 12.71 -6.04
C GLY A 304 35.88 13.74 -7.09
N GLU A 305 36.69 13.94 -8.13
CA GLU A 305 36.46 14.95 -9.19
C GLU A 305 35.10 14.83 -9.91
N PHE A 306 34.50 13.63 -9.95
CA PHE A 306 33.22 13.40 -10.61
C PHE A 306 32.01 13.59 -9.69
N ALA A 307 32.21 13.86 -8.39
CA ALA A 307 31.12 13.91 -7.41
C ALA A 307 30.07 15.00 -7.71
N TYR A 308 30.45 16.09 -8.36
CA TYR A 308 29.51 17.15 -8.77
C TYR A 308 28.51 16.70 -9.87
N LEU A 309 28.76 15.56 -10.54
CA LEU A 309 27.82 14.94 -11.49
C LEU A 309 26.72 14.15 -10.77
N TYR A 310 26.91 13.82 -9.49
CA TYR A 310 25.92 13.10 -8.69
C TYR A 310 24.65 13.94 -8.54
N SER A 311 23.48 13.28 -8.66
CA SER A 311 22.16 13.92 -8.68
C SER A 311 21.94 15.00 -9.77
N GLN A 312 22.87 15.16 -10.72
CA GLN A 312 22.66 15.96 -11.93
C GLN A 312 22.11 15.08 -13.05
N CYS A 313 21.41 15.70 -14.01
CA CYS A 313 20.97 15.03 -15.24
C CYS A 313 21.24 15.93 -16.44
N TYR A 314 21.73 15.34 -17.53
CA TYR A 314 22.08 16.01 -18.77
C TYR A 314 21.29 15.39 -19.92
N GLU A 315 20.67 16.23 -20.76
CA GLU A 315 19.80 15.78 -21.84
C GLU A 315 20.39 16.07 -23.22
N LEU A 316 20.35 15.07 -24.10
CA LEU A 316 20.67 15.21 -25.52
C LEU A 316 19.42 14.96 -26.36
N THR A 317 18.99 16.02 -27.06
CA THR A 317 17.83 16.00 -27.94
C THR A 317 18.23 15.63 -29.37
N THR A 318 17.75 14.48 -29.86
CA THR A 318 17.95 14.03 -31.26
C THR A 318 16.70 14.31 -32.11
N ASN A 319 16.64 13.82 -33.35
CA ASN A 319 15.46 13.99 -34.22
C ASN A 319 14.21 13.24 -33.69
N GLU A 320 14.41 12.06 -33.11
CA GLU A 320 13.33 11.12 -32.74
C GLU A 320 13.15 10.99 -31.23
N TYR A 321 14.26 11.04 -30.48
CA TYR A 321 14.30 10.78 -29.03
C TYR A 321 15.01 11.91 -28.26
N VAL A 322 14.60 12.11 -27.01
CA VAL A 322 15.37 12.81 -25.98
C VAL A 322 16.04 11.75 -25.12
N TYR A 323 17.37 11.82 -25.00
CA TYR A 323 18.16 10.96 -24.11
C TYR A 323 18.49 11.74 -22.84
N ARG A 324 18.29 11.14 -21.68
CA ARG A 324 18.60 11.71 -20.36
C ARG A 324 19.62 10.83 -19.66
N LEU A 325 20.81 11.38 -19.43
CA LEU A 325 21.87 10.77 -18.63
C LEU A 325 21.87 11.41 -17.25
N CYS A 326 21.62 10.62 -16.20
CA CYS A 326 21.82 11.03 -14.81
C CYS A 326 23.01 10.25 -14.24
N PRO A 327 24.23 10.83 -14.21
CA PRO A 327 25.43 10.11 -13.81
C PRO A 327 25.31 9.48 -12.43
N PHE A 328 25.89 8.29 -12.26
CA PHE A 328 25.79 7.45 -11.05
C PHE A 328 24.37 6.96 -10.69
N LYS A 329 23.33 7.30 -11.47
CA LYS A 329 21.96 6.81 -11.27
C LYS A 329 21.48 5.94 -12.44
N HIS A 330 21.13 6.53 -13.58
CA HIS A 330 20.59 5.80 -14.74
C HIS A 330 20.69 6.60 -16.06
N VAL A 331 20.43 5.91 -17.17
CA VAL A 331 20.23 6.49 -18.50
C VAL A 331 18.83 6.12 -19.00
N SER A 332 18.10 7.08 -19.55
CA SER A 332 16.76 6.86 -20.14
C SER A 332 16.61 7.53 -21.51
N GLN A 333 15.65 7.03 -22.29
CA GLN A 333 15.28 7.50 -23.62
C GLN A 333 13.78 7.74 -23.67
N LYS A 334 13.35 8.95 -24.04
CA LYS A 334 11.93 9.30 -24.21
C LYS A 334 11.64 9.66 -25.68
N PRO A 335 10.62 9.06 -26.33
CA PRO A 335 10.23 9.46 -27.68
C PRO A 335 9.68 10.90 -27.69
N LYS A 336 9.98 11.67 -28.74
CA LYS A 336 9.49 13.06 -28.88
C LYS A 336 7.99 13.18 -29.12
N LEU A 337 7.38 12.16 -29.72
CA LEU A 337 5.98 12.17 -30.18
C LEU A 337 4.99 11.63 -29.14
N GLY A 338 5.39 11.61 -27.86
CA GLY A 338 4.67 10.94 -26.78
C GLY A 338 5.11 9.48 -26.60
N GLY A 339 4.82 8.92 -25.44
CA GLY A 339 5.25 7.58 -25.02
C GLY A 339 6.00 7.58 -23.68
N SER A 340 6.05 6.41 -23.04
CA SER A 340 6.76 6.18 -21.79
C SER A 340 8.29 6.23 -21.99
N PRO A 341 9.06 6.62 -20.95
CA PRO A 341 10.51 6.57 -21.00
C PRO A 341 11.00 5.12 -20.92
N THR A 342 11.92 4.74 -21.81
CA THR A 342 12.61 3.45 -21.79
C THR A 342 13.93 3.58 -21.03
N SER A 343 14.25 2.63 -20.14
CA SER A 343 15.55 2.60 -19.46
C SER A 343 16.63 2.02 -20.38
N LEU A 344 17.74 2.74 -20.52
CA LEU A 344 18.94 2.29 -21.24
C LEU A 344 20.03 1.76 -20.30
N GLY A 345 19.76 1.72 -18.99
CA GLY A 345 20.59 1.10 -17.96
C GLY A 345 20.68 1.89 -16.65
N THR A 346 20.79 1.18 -15.53
CA THR A 346 21.18 1.70 -14.21
C THR A 346 22.70 1.74 -14.08
N TRP A 347 23.24 2.60 -13.23
CA TRP A 347 24.69 2.71 -13.00
C TRP A 347 25.27 1.41 -12.43
N GLY A 348 26.26 0.84 -13.12
CA GLY A 348 26.94 -0.38 -12.72
C GLY A 348 28.35 -0.12 -12.19
N SER A 349 29.25 0.32 -13.06
CA SER A 349 30.67 0.50 -12.69
C SER A 349 31.47 1.35 -13.69
N TRP A 350 32.65 1.78 -13.26
CA TRP A 350 33.68 2.35 -14.13
C TRP A 350 34.26 1.29 -15.08
N ALA A 351 34.40 1.64 -16.36
CA ALA A 351 34.80 0.73 -17.44
C ALA A 351 35.80 1.36 -18.43
N GLY A 352 36.60 2.33 -17.97
CA GLY A 352 37.80 2.77 -18.69
C GLY A 352 38.92 1.71 -18.64
N PRO A 353 39.95 1.84 -19.50
CA PRO A 353 41.08 0.89 -19.56
C PRO A 353 41.97 0.96 -18.31
N ASP A 354 42.84 -0.04 -18.10
CA ASP A 354 43.71 -0.14 -16.91
C ASP A 354 44.55 1.11 -16.57
N HIS A 355 44.87 1.93 -17.58
CA HIS A 355 45.65 3.17 -17.42
C HIS A 355 44.79 4.42 -17.17
N ASP A 356 43.47 4.34 -17.37
CA ASP A 356 42.50 5.40 -17.12
C ASP A 356 41.11 4.78 -16.84
N LYS A 357 40.98 4.11 -15.68
CA LYS A 357 39.74 3.44 -15.21
C LYS A 357 38.50 4.34 -15.35
N PHE A 358 38.68 5.65 -15.18
CA PHE A 358 37.62 6.64 -15.08
C PHE A 358 37.23 7.25 -16.43
N SER A 359 37.87 6.84 -17.54
CA SER A 359 37.56 7.35 -18.89
C SER A 359 36.15 6.97 -19.39
N ALA A 360 35.48 6.01 -18.76
CA ALA A 360 34.14 5.55 -19.16
C ALA A 360 33.32 5.01 -18.00
N MET A 361 32.01 5.26 -18.05
CA MET A 361 30.99 4.78 -17.12
C MET A 361 30.11 3.74 -17.81
N LYS A 362 29.84 2.61 -17.15
CA LYS A 362 28.98 1.54 -17.66
C LYS A 362 27.64 1.51 -16.95
N TYR A 363 26.57 1.47 -17.74
CA TYR A 363 25.19 1.35 -17.30
C TYR A 363 24.61 0.06 -17.90
N GLU A 364 23.98 -0.76 -17.07
CA GLU A 364 23.51 -2.11 -17.40
C GLU A 364 22.08 -2.32 -16.92
N GLN A 365 21.50 -3.51 -17.11
CA GLN A 365 20.17 -3.86 -16.57
C GLN A 365 19.02 -2.92 -17.03
N GLY A 366 19.16 -2.26 -18.19
CA GLY A 366 18.09 -1.47 -18.81
C GLY A 366 16.95 -2.35 -19.34
N THR A 367 15.86 -1.71 -19.77
CA THR A 367 14.63 -2.38 -20.22
C THR A 367 14.93 -3.47 -21.25
N GLY A 368 14.31 -4.65 -21.10
CA GLY A 368 14.54 -5.82 -21.96
C GLY A 368 14.39 -5.53 -23.45
N CYS A 369 15.34 -6.00 -24.25
CA CYS A 369 15.32 -5.82 -25.70
C CYS A 369 14.67 -7.02 -26.37
N TRP A 370 13.63 -6.80 -27.20
CA TRP A 370 13.10 -7.89 -28.04
C TRP A 370 14.22 -8.44 -28.92
N GLN A 371 14.52 -9.74 -28.80
CA GLN A 371 15.62 -10.42 -29.50
C GLN A 371 17.01 -9.77 -29.28
N GLY A 372 17.30 -9.25 -28.09
CA GLY A 372 18.61 -8.74 -27.69
C GLY A 372 18.87 -8.90 -26.19
N PRO A 373 20.06 -8.49 -25.69
CA PRO A 373 20.33 -8.39 -24.26
C PRO A 373 19.49 -7.28 -23.61
N ASN A 374 19.45 -7.22 -22.28
CA ASN A 374 18.94 -6.04 -21.57
C ASN A 374 19.70 -4.79 -22.04
N ARG A 375 18.99 -3.66 -22.22
CA ARG A 375 19.61 -2.44 -22.74
C ARG A 375 20.77 -2.01 -21.84
N SER A 376 21.86 -1.58 -22.47
CA SER A 376 23.06 -1.11 -21.77
C SER A 376 23.61 0.14 -22.44
N THR A 377 24.27 1.00 -21.66
CA THR A 377 24.88 2.23 -22.16
C THR A 377 26.30 2.35 -21.64
N THR A 378 27.26 2.55 -22.54
CA THR A 378 28.61 3.02 -22.19
C THR A 378 28.67 4.52 -22.41
N VAL A 379 28.99 5.29 -21.36
CA VAL A 379 29.22 6.73 -21.46
C VAL A 379 30.73 6.97 -21.39
N ARG A 380 31.33 7.49 -22.46
CA ARG A 380 32.73 7.93 -22.44
C ARG A 380 32.82 9.35 -21.89
N LEU A 381 33.82 9.59 -21.05
CA LEU A 381 34.09 10.92 -20.51
C LEU A 381 35.18 11.61 -21.33
N LEU A 382 34.92 12.83 -21.79
CA LEU A 382 35.82 13.62 -22.62
C LEU A 382 36.17 14.94 -21.92
N CYS A 383 37.43 15.36 -22.00
CA CYS A 383 37.86 16.64 -21.42
C CYS A 383 37.21 17.85 -22.12
N GLY A 384 36.63 18.77 -21.35
CA GLY A 384 36.15 20.06 -21.84
C GLY A 384 35.97 21.12 -20.74
N ARG A 385 35.46 22.30 -21.11
CA ARG A 385 35.21 23.40 -20.16
C ARG A 385 33.86 23.29 -19.46
N GLU A 386 32.88 22.67 -20.10
CA GLU A 386 31.49 22.56 -19.65
C GLU A 386 31.08 21.08 -19.53
N THR A 387 29.95 20.81 -18.87
CA THR A 387 29.41 19.46 -18.73
C THR A 387 28.21 19.26 -19.64
N VAL A 388 28.35 18.46 -20.70
CA VAL A 388 27.32 18.30 -21.74
C VAL A 388 27.47 16.97 -22.49
N VAL A 389 26.35 16.29 -22.76
CA VAL A 389 26.32 15.09 -23.61
C VAL A 389 26.42 15.56 -25.07
N THR A 390 27.53 15.24 -25.74
CA THR A 390 27.86 15.73 -27.08
C THR A 390 27.41 14.78 -28.19
N SER A 391 27.35 13.47 -27.92
CA SER A 391 26.89 12.47 -28.88
C SER A 391 26.16 11.31 -28.20
N THR A 392 25.31 10.63 -28.97
CA THR A 392 24.68 9.35 -28.62
C THR A 392 24.56 8.52 -29.90
N THR A 393 24.87 7.23 -29.82
CA THR A 393 24.86 6.29 -30.94
C THR A 393 24.44 4.90 -30.45
N GLU A 394 23.82 4.10 -31.32
CA GLU A 394 23.53 2.67 -31.08
C GLU A 394 24.44 1.83 -31.98
N PRO A 395 25.71 1.56 -31.61
CA PRO A 395 26.66 0.78 -32.42
C PRO A 395 26.25 -0.69 -32.61
N SER A 396 25.49 -1.24 -31.68
CA SER A 396 24.91 -2.60 -31.70
C SER A 396 23.50 -2.55 -31.13
N ARG A 397 22.61 -3.46 -31.55
CA ARG A 397 21.20 -3.49 -31.12
C ARG A 397 21.08 -3.48 -29.59
N CYS A 398 20.43 -2.46 -29.05
CA CYS A 398 20.24 -2.23 -27.61
C CYS A 398 21.52 -2.02 -26.78
N GLU A 399 22.67 -1.76 -27.43
CA GLU A 399 23.90 -1.29 -26.79
C GLU A 399 24.18 0.16 -27.24
N TYR A 400 24.15 1.10 -26.30
CA TYR A 400 24.30 2.53 -26.56
C TYR A 400 25.69 3.03 -26.19
N LEU A 401 26.23 3.95 -27.00
CA LEU A 401 27.46 4.68 -26.74
C LEU A 401 27.18 6.18 -26.74
N MET A 402 27.37 6.81 -25.59
CA MET A 402 27.26 8.25 -25.38
C MET A 402 28.62 8.87 -25.08
N GLU A 403 28.77 10.15 -25.38
CA GLU A 403 29.98 10.93 -25.07
C GLU A 403 29.61 12.13 -24.20
N LEU A 404 30.01 12.10 -22.92
CA LEU A 404 29.83 13.20 -21.96
C LEU A 404 31.13 14.01 -21.90
N THR A 405 31.09 15.24 -22.39
CA THR A 405 32.16 16.21 -22.15
C THR A 405 32.06 16.74 -20.72
N THR A 406 33.18 16.84 -20.00
CA THR A 406 33.26 17.31 -18.61
C THR A 406 34.67 17.84 -18.27
N PRO A 407 34.79 18.88 -17.41
CA PRO A 407 36.08 19.30 -16.86
C PRO A 407 36.76 18.23 -15.99
N ALA A 408 36.01 17.36 -15.32
CA ALA A 408 36.59 16.32 -14.46
C ALA A 408 37.37 15.23 -15.22
N ALA A 409 37.11 15.06 -16.52
CA ALA A 409 37.88 14.20 -17.40
C ALA A 409 39.14 14.87 -17.98
N CYS A 410 39.46 16.12 -17.61
CA CYS A 410 40.69 16.77 -18.07
C CYS A 410 41.92 16.27 -17.27
N PRO A 411 42.97 15.78 -17.94
CA PRO A 411 44.23 15.43 -17.29
C PRO A 411 45.01 16.68 -16.87
N GLU A 412 46.02 16.51 -16.00
CA GLU A 412 46.96 17.59 -15.69
C GLU A 412 47.72 17.97 -16.97
N PRO A 413 47.68 19.24 -17.42
CA PRO A 413 48.45 19.67 -18.57
C PRO A 413 49.95 19.59 -18.24
N PRO A 414 50.82 19.27 -19.23
CA PRO A 414 52.25 19.26 -19.01
C PRO A 414 52.73 20.65 -18.54
N PRO A 415 53.75 20.73 -17.67
CA PRO A 415 54.29 21.99 -17.22
C PRO A 415 54.77 22.82 -18.41
N GLU A 416 54.44 24.11 -18.41
CA GLU A 416 54.74 24.98 -19.54
C GLU A 416 56.27 25.08 -19.72
N PRO A 417 56.80 24.96 -20.95
CA PRO A 417 58.18 25.31 -21.20
C PRO A 417 58.37 26.79 -20.83
N PRO A 418 59.50 27.17 -20.21
CA PRO A 418 59.74 28.56 -19.84
C PRO A 418 59.64 29.44 -21.10
N THR A 419 58.97 30.58 -20.97
CA THR A 419 58.84 31.55 -22.06
C THR A 419 60.22 32.04 -22.49
N GLU A 420 60.72 31.59 -23.64
CA GLU A 420 61.94 32.11 -24.26
C GLU A 420 61.71 33.59 -24.57
N GLY A 421 62.25 34.45 -23.70
CA GLY A 421 61.87 35.85 -23.61
C GLY A 421 62.92 36.73 -22.92
N ASP A 422 64.18 36.31 -22.93
CA ASP A 422 65.34 37.21 -22.84
C ASP A 422 66.59 36.51 -23.40
N HIS A 423 66.88 36.77 -24.67
CA HIS A 423 68.15 36.46 -25.33
C HIS A 423 68.53 37.67 -26.18
N ASP A 424 68.85 38.76 -25.48
CA ASP A 424 69.34 40.01 -26.07
C ASP A 424 70.75 39.74 -26.68
N GLU A 425 70.89 39.89 -28.00
CA GLU A 425 72.15 39.61 -28.70
C GLU A 425 73.16 40.75 -28.48
N LEU A 426 74.31 40.44 -27.85
CA LEU A 426 75.43 41.34 -27.56
C LEU A 426 76.57 41.26 -28.59
#